data_AF-A0A1G1ISB1-F1
#
_entry.id   AF-A0A1G1ISB1-F1
#
_cell.length_a   1.000
_cell.length_b   1.000
_cell.length_c   1.000
_cell.angle_alpha   90.00
_cell.angle_beta   90.00
_cell.angle_gamma   90.00
#
_symmetry.space_group_name_H-M   'P 1'
#
loop_
_entity.id
_entity.type
_entity.pdbx_description
1 polymer ?
#
loop_
_entity_poly.entity_id
_entity_poly.type
_entity_poly.pdbx_seq_one_letter_code
_entity_poly.pdbx_strand_id
1 'polypeptide(L)'
;MPFPDAVDEVIAHFLTEYDVESRPQLLRSYITSLLRQQYVQERVSEIVEKYYDTIQEILIKEHDSRLKSEQLLRYDFVDATGTKIKGIGRSYAQRQNIFQNALNGISDSVFEQFSAIVLKWMGCREVWVTPASHDQGLDAFGYSYDLKKYLSSKSECVIVMLAQAKHYIKTKIGTKEIREFVGAFGLAIHKIFSSVDDKYEQLEIKPFGPAVLVFLTTQEVPQTVKRLATRSGIVVLTTEDIYEMFYKRGVLRHAKWSQRSIKLQFERLVQNTVVAK
;
A
#
# COMPACT_ATOMS: atom_id res chain seq x y z
N MET A 1 -26.81 -3.97 -13.73
CA MET A 1 -25.44 -4.44 -13.47
C MET A 1 -25.34 -4.79 -12.00
N PRO A 2 -24.57 -5.83 -11.60
CA PRO A 2 -24.49 -6.18 -10.19
C PRO A 2 -23.81 -5.01 -9.45
N PHE A 3 -24.04 -4.89 -8.14
CA PHE A 3 -23.41 -3.86 -7.31
C PHE A 3 -22.18 -4.37 -6.51
N PRO A 4 -21.22 -5.16 -7.05
CA PRO A 4 -20.02 -5.56 -6.31
C PRO A 4 -19.23 -4.37 -5.78
N ASP A 5 -19.14 -3.30 -6.57
CA ASP A 5 -18.25 -2.18 -6.28
C ASP A 5 -18.61 -1.48 -4.96
N ALA A 6 -19.90 -1.28 -4.68
CA ALA A 6 -20.34 -0.66 -3.42
C ALA A 6 -20.09 -1.54 -2.19
N VAL A 7 -20.20 -2.86 -2.34
CA VAL A 7 -19.83 -3.80 -1.27
C VAL A 7 -18.33 -3.69 -1.01
N ASP A 8 -17.51 -3.73 -2.06
CA ASP A 8 -16.07 -3.63 -1.96
C ASP A 8 -15.60 -2.30 -1.34
N GLU A 9 -16.24 -1.19 -1.68
CA GLU A 9 -16.02 0.13 -1.10
C GLU A 9 -16.30 0.14 0.41
N VAL A 10 -17.43 -0.42 0.84
CA VAL A 10 -17.77 -0.50 2.27
C VAL A 10 -16.73 -1.34 3.01
N ILE A 11 -16.36 -2.50 2.48
CA ILE A 11 -15.32 -3.34 3.09
C ILE A 11 -13.99 -2.61 3.14
N ALA A 12 -13.57 -1.95 2.06
CA ALA A 12 -12.32 -1.18 2.02
C ALA A 12 -12.30 -0.09 3.10
N HIS A 13 -13.39 0.67 3.22
CA HIS A 13 -13.55 1.72 4.23
C HIS A 13 -13.33 1.18 5.65
N PHE A 14 -13.94 0.04 5.99
CA PHE A 14 -13.79 -0.58 7.30
C PHE A 14 -12.34 -1.00 7.60
N LEU A 15 -11.60 -1.39 6.57
CA LEU A 15 -10.22 -1.87 6.71
C LEU A 15 -9.19 -0.75 6.75
N THR A 16 -9.47 0.42 6.17
CA THR A 16 -8.44 1.47 6.02
C THR A 16 -8.82 2.84 6.55
N GLU A 17 -10.12 3.17 6.63
CA GLU A 17 -10.58 4.51 6.97
C GLU A 17 -11.39 4.58 8.27
N TYR A 18 -12.02 3.49 8.70
CA TYR A 18 -12.88 3.49 9.89
C TYR A 18 -12.18 4.10 11.10
N ASP A 19 -12.88 5.00 11.79
CA ASP A 19 -12.32 5.74 12.91
C ASP A 19 -12.18 4.83 14.14
N VAL A 20 -10.94 4.66 14.58
CA VAL A 20 -10.57 3.81 15.72
C VAL A 20 -11.05 4.36 17.06
N GLU A 21 -11.45 5.64 17.10
CA GLU A 21 -12.07 6.29 18.25
C GLU A 21 -13.61 6.36 18.13
N SER A 22 -14.18 5.76 17.07
CA SER A 22 -15.61 5.79 16.83
C SER A 22 -16.37 5.11 17.97
N ARG A 23 -17.41 5.81 18.46
CA ARG A 23 -18.31 5.28 19.50
C ARG A 23 -19.15 4.12 18.95
N PRO A 24 -19.62 3.22 19.83
CA PRO A 24 -20.56 2.18 19.45
C PRO A 24 -21.75 2.70 18.64
N GLN A 25 -22.01 2.09 17.49
CA GLN A 25 -23.12 2.45 16.59
C GLN A 25 -23.63 1.24 15.80
N LEU A 26 -24.85 1.35 15.26
CA LEU A 26 -25.45 0.31 14.42
C LEU A 26 -24.72 0.24 13.07
N LEU A 27 -24.26 -0.96 12.69
CA LEU A 27 -23.55 -1.21 11.44
C LEU A 27 -24.39 -0.76 10.24
N ARG A 28 -25.67 -1.13 10.20
CA ARG A 28 -26.59 -0.75 9.10
C ARG A 28 -26.72 0.76 8.94
N SER A 29 -26.85 1.48 10.06
CA SER A 29 -26.95 2.94 10.06
C SER A 29 -25.65 3.60 9.58
N TYR A 30 -24.51 3.07 10.00
CA TYR A 30 -23.21 3.58 9.55
C TYR A 30 -22.99 3.34 8.06
N ILE A 31 -23.23 2.12 7.56
CA ILE A 31 -23.12 1.79 6.12
C ILE A 31 -24.04 2.70 5.30
N THR A 32 -25.28 2.91 5.76
CA THR A 32 -26.23 3.81 5.08
C THR A 32 -25.67 5.24 5.00
N SER A 33 -25.11 5.74 6.10
CA SER A 33 -24.49 7.07 6.15
C SER A 33 -23.27 7.19 5.23
N LEU A 34 -22.41 6.16 5.22
CA LEU A 34 -21.24 6.08 4.36
C LEU A 34 -21.62 6.12 2.87
N LEU A 35 -22.56 5.27 2.44
CA LEU A 35 -23.00 5.19 1.05
C LEU A 35 -23.70 6.47 0.56
N ARG A 36 -24.41 7.18 1.45
CA ARG A 36 -25.04 8.48 1.13
C ARG A 36 -24.05 9.56 0.71
N GLN A 37 -22.76 9.40 1.01
CA GLN A 37 -21.74 10.35 0.57
C GLN A 37 -21.47 10.26 -0.94
N GLN A 38 -21.85 9.15 -1.59
CA GLN A 38 -21.50 8.86 -2.98
C GLN A 38 -22.72 8.50 -3.85
N TYR A 39 -23.81 8.05 -3.24
CA TYR A 39 -24.98 7.54 -3.94
C TYR A 39 -26.26 8.25 -3.47
N VAL A 40 -27.23 8.37 -4.38
CA VAL A 40 -28.57 8.89 -4.09
C VAL A 40 -29.37 7.95 -3.19
N GLN A 41 -30.34 8.49 -2.44
CA GLN A 41 -31.05 7.77 -1.38
C GLN A 41 -31.73 6.48 -1.84
N GLU A 42 -32.35 6.49 -3.02
CA GLU A 42 -33.02 5.32 -3.60
C GLU A 42 -32.02 4.19 -3.83
N ARG A 43 -30.87 4.53 -4.38
CA ARG A 43 -29.77 3.58 -4.64
C ARG A 43 -29.14 3.07 -3.35
N VAL A 44 -28.94 3.93 -2.36
CA VAL A 44 -28.46 3.49 -1.03
C VAL A 44 -29.42 2.48 -0.41
N SER A 45 -30.73 2.75 -0.49
CA SER A 45 -31.75 1.87 0.06
C SER A 45 -31.73 0.51 -0.63
N GLU A 46 -31.67 0.49 -1.97
CA GLU A 46 -31.54 -0.75 -2.75
C GLU A 46 -30.29 -1.57 -2.35
N ILE A 47 -29.13 -0.90 -2.24
CA ILE A 47 -27.87 -1.57 -1.87
C ILE A 47 -27.96 -2.16 -0.46
N VAL A 48 -28.45 -1.37 0.50
CA VAL A 48 -28.54 -1.82 1.90
C VAL A 48 -29.54 -2.95 2.04
N GLU A 49 -30.75 -2.86 1.47
CA GLU A 49 -31.73 -3.95 1.56
C GLU A 49 -31.22 -5.24 0.92
N LYS A 50 -30.49 -5.14 -0.20
CA LYS A 50 -30.06 -6.32 -0.95
C LYS A 50 -28.78 -6.96 -0.42
N TYR A 51 -27.83 -6.17 0.09
CA TYR A 51 -26.47 -6.65 0.38
C TYR A 51 -26.03 -6.48 1.84
N TYR A 52 -26.88 -5.96 2.74
CA TYR A 52 -26.49 -5.74 4.13
C TYR A 52 -25.97 -7.02 4.81
N ASP A 53 -26.70 -8.12 4.71
CA ASP A 53 -26.31 -9.39 5.35
C ASP A 53 -24.98 -9.92 4.76
N THR A 54 -24.78 -9.78 3.45
CA THR A 54 -23.53 -10.14 2.78
C THR A 54 -22.36 -9.28 3.27
N ILE A 55 -22.53 -7.96 3.38
CA ILE A 55 -21.50 -7.06 3.91
C ILE A 55 -21.16 -7.43 5.35
N GLN A 56 -22.18 -7.66 6.19
CA GLN A 56 -22.00 -8.03 7.58
C GLN A 56 -21.21 -9.34 7.71
N GLU A 57 -21.58 -10.37 6.96
CA GLU A 57 -20.88 -11.66 6.96
C GLU A 57 -19.41 -11.52 6.53
N ILE A 58 -19.13 -10.71 5.49
CA ILE A 58 -17.75 -10.45 5.04
C ILE A 58 -16.95 -9.73 6.13
N LEU A 59 -17.52 -8.71 6.77
CA LEU A 59 -16.85 -7.97 7.85
C LEU A 59 -16.55 -8.89 9.04
N ILE A 60 -17.50 -9.74 9.46
CA ILE A 60 -17.28 -10.71 10.53
C ILE A 60 -16.13 -11.67 10.18
N LYS A 61 -16.14 -12.26 8.98
CA LYS A 61 -15.08 -13.17 8.53
C LYS A 61 -13.72 -12.50 8.48
N GLU A 62 -13.67 -11.27 7.97
CA GLU A 62 -12.42 -10.50 7.86
C GLU A 62 -11.89 -10.11 9.23
N HIS A 63 -12.77 -9.67 10.14
CA HIS A 63 -12.44 -9.39 11.54
C HIS A 63 -11.83 -10.62 12.23
N ASP A 64 -12.51 -11.76 12.18
CA ASP A 64 -12.06 -13.00 12.83
C ASP A 64 -10.76 -13.52 12.23
N SER A 65 -10.59 -13.39 10.90
CA SER A 65 -9.35 -13.76 10.22
C SER A 65 -8.19 -12.90 10.71
N ARG A 66 -8.38 -11.57 10.78
CA ARG A 66 -7.34 -10.62 11.21
C ARG A 66 -6.99 -10.77 12.68
N LEU A 67 -7.98 -11.04 13.53
CA LEU A 67 -7.75 -11.32 14.94
C LEU A 67 -6.86 -12.57 15.12
N LYS A 68 -7.05 -13.60 14.29
CA LYS A 68 -6.22 -14.83 14.32
C LYS A 68 -4.81 -14.62 13.77
N SER A 69 -4.64 -13.74 12.78
CA SER A 69 -3.36 -13.47 12.12
C SER A 69 -2.60 -12.28 12.73
N GLU A 70 -3.11 -11.69 13.81
CA GLU A 70 -2.56 -10.49 14.46
C GLU A 70 -2.42 -9.29 13.50
N GLN A 71 -3.29 -9.23 12.49
CA GLN A 71 -3.31 -8.14 11.50
C GLN A 71 -4.00 -6.88 12.03
N LEU A 72 -3.73 -5.75 11.39
CA LEU A 72 -4.31 -4.47 11.74
C LEU A 72 -5.85 -4.52 11.68
N LEU A 73 -6.48 -4.17 12.80
CA LEU A 73 -7.92 -3.99 12.93
C LEU A 73 -8.24 -2.52 13.27
N ARG A 74 -9.36 -2.04 12.74
CA ARG A 74 -9.85 -0.66 12.97
C ARG A 74 -11.17 -0.61 13.74
N TYR A 75 -11.95 -1.67 13.62
CA TYR A 75 -13.27 -1.81 14.23
C TYR A 75 -13.37 -3.14 14.98
N ASP A 76 -14.27 -3.18 15.95
CA ASP A 76 -14.62 -4.35 16.75
C ASP A 76 -16.14 -4.46 16.81
N PHE A 77 -16.64 -5.68 16.96
CA PHE A 77 -18.07 -5.93 17.12
C PHE A 77 -18.45 -5.84 18.60
N VAL A 78 -19.50 -5.07 18.88
CA VAL A 78 -19.99 -4.87 20.26
C VAL A 78 -20.86 -6.03 20.71
N ASP A 79 -21.43 -6.77 19.76
CA ASP A 79 -22.29 -7.92 20.00
C ASP A 79 -21.86 -9.12 19.14
N ALA A 80 -22.24 -10.33 19.57
CA ALA A 80 -21.89 -11.57 18.88
C ALA A 80 -22.57 -11.70 17.50
N THR A 81 -23.61 -10.92 17.25
CA THR A 81 -24.36 -10.91 15.98
C THR A 81 -23.76 -9.97 14.93
N GLY A 82 -22.74 -9.18 15.30
CA GLY A 82 -22.11 -8.17 14.45
C GLY A 82 -23.02 -7.00 14.05
N THR A 83 -24.08 -6.71 14.82
CA THR A 83 -25.04 -5.64 14.47
C THR A 83 -24.56 -4.26 14.91
N LYS A 84 -23.73 -4.21 15.95
CA LYS A 84 -23.09 -3.00 16.45
C LYS A 84 -21.58 -3.09 16.32
N ILE A 85 -20.99 -1.95 15.94
CA ILE A 85 -19.55 -1.78 15.72
C ILE A 85 -19.03 -0.62 16.57
N LYS A 86 -17.76 -0.66 16.95
CA LYS A 86 -17.02 0.42 17.61
C LYS A 86 -15.59 0.46 17.08
N GLY A 87 -14.87 1.55 17.31
CA GLY A 87 -13.42 1.58 17.13
C GLY A 87 -12.68 0.77 18.21
N ILE A 88 -11.51 0.21 17.88
CA ILE A 88 -10.78 -0.71 18.78
C ILE A 88 -10.07 -0.04 19.97
N GLY A 89 -9.71 1.24 19.88
CA GLY A 89 -9.11 2.00 20.99
C GLY A 89 -8.03 1.29 21.84
N ARG A 90 -6.74 1.56 21.54
CA ARG A 90 -5.47 1.30 22.30
C ARG A 90 -4.74 -0.02 21.97
N SER A 91 -3.40 -0.13 21.91
CA SER A 91 -2.28 0.83 22.03
C SER A 91 -1.23 0.61 20.91
N TYR A 92 -1.07 -0.62 20.42
CA TYR A 92 -0.21 -0.96 19.28
C TYR A 92 -0.94 -0.79 17.95
N ALA A 93 -2.13 -1.40 17.81
CA ALA A 93 -3.01 -1.19 16.67
C ALA A 93 -3.31 0.30 16.46
N GLN A 94 -3.42 1.08 17.55
CA GLN A 94 -3.60 2.53 17.46
C GLN A 94 -2.42 3.24 16.79
N ARG A 95 -1.17 2.81 17.03
CA ARG A 95 0.03 3.38 16.40
C ARG A 95 0.10 3.04 14.92
N GLN A 96 -0.17 1.80 14.56
CA GLN A 96 -0.26 1.38 13.16
C GLN A 96 -1.39 2.12 12.43
N ASN A 97 -2.55 2.31 13.07
CA ASN A 97 -3.66 3.08 12.50
C ASN A 97 -3.33 4.58 12.35
N ILE A 98 -2.68 5.20 13.35
CA ILE A 98 -2.19 6.59 13.24
C ILE A 98 -1.17 6.70 12.11
N PHE A 99 -0.30 5.70 11.95
CA PHE A 99 0.68 5.63 10.87
C PHE A 99 0.01 5.49 9.50
N GLN A 100 -0.95 4.57 9.36
CA GLN A 100 -1.74 4.40 8.14
C GLN A 100 -2.47 5.68 7.75
N ASN A 101 -3.10 6.36 8.72
CA ASN A 101 -3.79 7.63 8.45
C ASN A 101 -2.81 8.73 8.04
N ALA A 102 -1.61 8.78 8.63
CA ALA A 102 -0.58 9.71 8.22
C ALA A 102 -0.10 9.42 6.79
N LEU A 103 0.06 8.14 6.46
CA LEU A 103 0.48 7.66 5.15
C LEU A 103 -0.60 7.90 4.08
N ASN A 104 -1.89 7.74 4.40
CA ASN A 104 -3.00 8.10 3.50
C ASN A 104 -3.15 9.63 3.36
N GLY A 105 -2.54 10.41 4.25
CA GLY A 105 -2.62 11.87 4.27
C GLY A 105 -1.49 12.58 3.53
N ILE A 106 -0.49 11.86 3.00
CA ILE A 106 0.53 12.43 2.10
C ILE A 106 -0.01 12.48 0.66
N SER A 107 0.66 13.23 -0.22
CA SER A 107 0.30 13.24 -1.64
C SER A 107 0.89 12.04 -2.37
N ASP A 108 0.28 11.67 -3.50
CA ASP A 108 0.74 10.59 -4.37
C ASP A 108 2.23 10.77 -4.73
N SER A 109 2.61 11.98 -5.15
CA SER A 109 4.00 12.31 -5.48
C SER A 109 4.99 12.13 -4.32
N VAL A 110 4.58 12.42 -3.07
CA VAL A 110 5.44 12.17 -1.89
C VAL A 110 5.58 10.67 -1.65
N PHE A 111 4.51 9.89 -1.88
CA PHE A 111 4.54 8.44 -1.72
C PHE A 111 5.37 7.75 -2.82
N GLU A 112 5.27 8.21 -4.06
CA GLU A 112 6.11 7.77 -5.18
C GLU A 112 7.60 8.02 -4.89
N GLN A 113 7.95 9.24 -4.46
CA GLN A 113 9.34 9.57 -4.06
C GLN A 113 9.81 8.73 -2.87
N PHE A 114 8.92 8.42 -1.93
CA PHE A 114 9.22 7.57 -0.79
C PHE A 114 9.62 6.15 -1.21
N SER A 115 9.16 5.65 -2.36
CA SER A 115 9.54 4.32 -2.86
C SER A 115 11.05 4.18 -3.09
N ALA A 116 11.75 5.22 -3.55
CA ALA A 116 13.21 5.21 -3.67
C ALA A 116 13.91 5.08 -2.30
N ILE A 117 13.34 5.69 -1.25
CA ILE A 117 13.85 5.55 0.12
C ILE A 117 13.67 4.13 0.61
N VAL A 118 12.53 3.50 0.30
CA VAL A 118 12.29 2.09 0.61
C VAL A 118 13.30 1.18 -0.09
N LEU A 119 13.59 1.41 -1.38
CA LEU A 119 14.64 0.67 -2.09
C LEU A 119 16.00 0.82 -1.41
N LYS A 120 16.36 2.04 -1.00
CA LYS A 120 17.60 2.29 -0.22
C LYS A 120 17.59 1.53 1.11
N TRP A 121 16.44 1.46 1.77
CA TRP A 121 16.25 0.68 2.98
C TRP A 121 16.30 -0.84 2.75
N MET A 122 16.00 -1.30 1.54
CA MET A 122 16.14 -2.70 1.13
C MET A 122 17.57 -3.07 0.69
N GLY A 123 18.52 -2.12 0.74
CA GLY A 123 19.94 -2.36 0.47
C GLY A 123 20.44 -1.77 -0.85
N CYS A 124 19.60 -1.05 -1.60
CA CYS A 124 20.09 -0.32 -2.76
C CYS A 124 21.05 0.79 -2.35
N ARG A 125 22.22 0.85 -3.00
CA ARG A 125 23.21 1.91 -2.76
C ARG A 125 22.91 3.15 -3.57
N GLU A 126 22.44 2.93 -4.79
CA GLU A 126 22.07 3.96 -5.74
C GLU A 126 20.59 3.78 -6.05
N VAL A 127 19.84 4.88 -5.96
CA VAL A 127 18.38 4.90 -6.15
C VAL A 127 17.99 6.14 -6.91
N TRP A 128 16.98 6.01 -7.77
CA TRP A 128 16.41 7.07 -8.59
C TRP A 128 14.90 7.04 -8.47
N VAL A 129 14.29 8.22 -8.47
CA VAL A 129 12.85 8.40 -8.63
C VAL A 129 12.59 8.69 -10.10
N THR A 130 11.56 8.09 -10.67
CA THR A 130 11.20 8.33 -12.06
C THR A 130 10.44 9.66 -12.17
N PRO A 131 10.66 10.47 -13.22
CA PRO A 131 9.91 11.73 -13.37
C PRO A 131 8.43 11.47 -13.63
N ALA A 132 7.54 12.30 -13.05
CA ALA A 132 6.09 12.16 -13.19
C ALA A 132 5.60 12.22 -14.66
N SER A 133 6.31 12.94 -15.55
CA SER A 133 6.05 12.97 -17.00
C SER A 133 6.34 11.65 -17.71
N HIS A 134 6.90 10.67 -17.01
CA HIS A 134 7.49 9.45 -17.55
C HIS A 134 6.98 8.20 -16.84
N ASP A 135 5.91 8.31 -16.06
CA ASP A 135 5.31 7.18 -15.34
C ASP A 135 4.71 6.16 -16.32
N GLN A 136 5.50 5.16 -16.66
CA GLN A 136 5.10 3.97 -17.43
C GLN A 136 4.88 2.78 -16.49
N GLY A 137 4.46 3.04 -15.24
CA GLY A 137 4.23 2.02 -14.24
C GLY A 137 5.47 1.67 -13.41
N LEU A 138 6.49 2.52 -13.41
CA LEU A 138 7.68 2.43 -12.56
C LEU A 138 7.90 3.79 -11.88
N ASP A 139 7.95 3.81 -10.55
CA ASP A 139 8.06 5.02 -9.74
C ASP A 139 9.47 5.25 -9.19
N ALA A 140 10.23 4.17 -9.00
CA ALA A 140 11.64 4.23 -8.64
C ALA A 140 12.40 3.00 -9.08
N PHE A 141 13.72 3.11 -9.13
CA PHE A 141 14.61 1.97 -9.28
C PHE A 141 15.91 2.17 -8.51
N GLY A 142 16.66 1.10 -8.32
CA GLY A 142 17.96 1.17 -7.69
C GLY A 142 18.78 -0.10 -7.84
N TYR A 143 20.04 -0.02 -7.41
CA TYR A 143 21.01 -1.10 -7.53
C TYR A 143 21.51 -1.54 -6.15
N SER A 144 21.41 -2.85 -5.90
CA SER A 144 22.09 -3.50 -4.79
C SER A 144 23.30 -4.29 -5.29
N TYR A 145 24.37 -4.21 -4.51
CA TYR A 145 25.64 -4.90 -4.75
C TYR A 145 25.92 -5.93 -3.64
N ASP A 146 24.89 -6.32 -2.89
CA ASP A 146 25.03 -7.15 -1.69
C ASP A 146 25.58 -8.55 -1.97
N LEU A 147 25.45 -9.05 -3.19
CA LEU A 147 26.06 -10.33 -3.58
C LEU A 147 27.58 -10.26 -3.67
N LYS A 148 28.16 -9.07 -3.85
CA LYS A 148 29.62 -8.88 -3.96
C LYS A 148 30.37 -9.39 -2.73
N LYS A 149 29.76 -9.37 -1.55
CA LYS A 149 30.41 -9.87 -0.31
C LYS A 149 30.57 -11.39 -0.27
N TYR A 150 29.84 -12.13 -1.11
CA TYR A 150 29.89 -13.59 -1.17
C TYR A 150 30.66 -14.13 -2.38
N LEU A 151 31.05 -13.26 -3.32
CA LEU A 151 31.73 -13.64 -4.54
C LEU A 151 33.21 -13.28 -4.46
N SER A 152 34.09 -14.24 -4.72
CA SER A 152 35.54 -14.00 -4.83
C SER A 152 35.95 -13.38 -6.17
N SER A 153 35.03 -13.35 -7.14
CA SER A 153 35.27 -12.81 -8.48
C SER A 153 35.29 -11.29 -8.49
N LYS A 154 36.10 -10.69 -9.38
CA LYS A 154 36.04 -9.26 -9.71
C LYS A 154 34.74 -8.86 -10.42
N SER A 155 33.95 -9.82 -10.89
CA SER A 155 32.69 -9.59 -11.58
C SER A 155 31.65 -8.97 -10.64
N GLU A 156 31.08 -7.84 -11.04
CA GLU A 156 30.03 -7.18 -10.28
C GLU A 156 28.68 -7.82 -10.58
N CYS A 157 28.16 -8.60 -9.63
CA CYS A 157 26.77 -9.05 -9.66
C CYS A 157 25.89 -7.95 -9.08
N VAL A 158 25.20 -7.24 -9.96
CA VAL A 158 24.28 -6.16 -9.61
C VAL A 158 22.85 -6.70 -9.62
N ILE A 159 22.13 -6.48 -8.51
CA ILE A 159 20.70 -6.72 -8.43
C ILE A 159 19.98 -5.41 -8.71
N VAL A 160 19.14 -5.40 -9.74
CA VAL A 160 18.26 -4.26 -10.02
C VAL A 160 17.00 -4.41 -9.19
N MET A 161 16.61 -3.37 -8.45
CA MET A 161 15.30 -3.31 -7.80
C MET A 161 14.45 -2.26 -8.49
N LEU A 162 13.24 -2.64 -8.86
CA LEU A 162 12.26 -1.78 -9.52
C LEU A 162 11.06 -1.63 -8.59
N ALA A 163 10.62 -0.40 -8.38
CA ALA A 163 9.50 -0.10 -7.52
C ALA A 163 8.33 0.50 -8.31
N GLN A 164 7.12 0.09 -7.96
CA GLN A 164 5.90 0.80 -8.26
C GLN A 164 5.18 1.10 -6.94
N ALA A 165 4.75 2.33 -6.75
CA ALA A 165 4.08 2.84 -5.58
C ALA A 165 2.68 3.29 -5.96
N LYS A 166 1.66 2.67 -5.35
CA LYS A 166 0.28 3.10 -5.51
C LYS A 166 -0.30 3.60 -4.20
N HIS A 167 -0.45 4.92 -4.15
CA HIS A 167 -1.15 5.61 -3.08
C HIS A 167 -2.65 5.50 -3.33
N TYR A 168 -3.28 4.51 -2.69
CA TYR A 168 -4.72 4.31 -2.79
C TYR A 168 -5.38 4.75 -1.49
N ILE A 169 -6.44 5.53 -1.59
CA ILE A 169 -7.27 5.88 -0.43
C ILE A 169 -8.53 5.01 -0.44
N LYS A 170 -9.16 4.84 -1.61
CA LYS A 170 -10.51 4.24 -1.73
C LYS A 170 -10.58 2.94 -2.54
N THR A 171 -9.57 2.64 -3.36
CA THR A 171 -9.59 1.51 -4.29
C THR A 171 -8.70 0.38 -3.80
N LYS A 172 -9.23 -0.84 -3.79
CA LYS A 172 -8.43 -2.05 -3.54
C LYS A 172 -7.47 -2.28 -4.71
N ILE A 173 -6.28 -2.79 -4.41
CA ILE A 173 -5.39 -3.31 -5.44
C ILE A 173 -6.01 -4.59 -5.98
N GLY A 174 -6.23 -4.63 -7.28
CA GLY A 174 -6.67 -5.80 -8.01
C GLY A 174 -5.50 -6.60 -8.57
N THR A 175 -5.86 -7.68 -9.26
CA THR A 175 -4.88 -8.46 -10.03
C THR A 175 -4.39 -7.72 -11.28
N LYS A 176 -5.14 -6.70 -11.73
CA LYS A 176 -4.83 -5.89 -12.91
C LYS A 176 -3.55 -5.09 -12.68
N GLU A 177 -3.44 -4.43 -11.55
CA GLU A 177 -2.30 -3.58 -11.16
C GLU A 177 -1.01 -4.40 -11.09
N ILE A 178 -1.08 -5.60 -10.52
CA ILE A 178 0.07 -6.52 -10.48
C ILE A 178 0.50 -6.98 -11.88
N ARG A 179 -0.46 -7.25 -12.77
CA ARG A 179 -0.16 -7.64 -14.16
C ARG A 179 0.41 -6.47 -14.95
N GLU A 180 -0.12 -5.27 -14.74
CA GLU A 180 0.40 -4.03 -15.33
C GLU A 180 1.85 -3.79 -14.88
N PHE A 181 2.16 -3.98 -13.59
CA PHE A 181 3.53 -3.86 -13.09
C PHE A 181 4.49 -4.85 -13.75
N VAL A 182 4.07 -6.12 -13.89
CA VAL A 182 4.86 -7.14 -14.59
C VAL A 182 5.05 -6.76 -16.07
N GLY A 183 4.02 -6.22 -16.70
CA GLY A 183 4.10 -5.71 -18.07
C GLY A 183 5.11 -4.56 -18.21
N ALA A 184 5.03 -3.58 -17.31
CA ALA A 184 5.96 -2.45 -17.24
C ALA A 184 7.41 -2.93 -17.07
N PHE A 185 7.64 -3.93 -16.20
CA PHE A 185 8.96 -4.55 -16.07
C PHE A 185 9.43 -5.23 -17.37
N GLY A 186 8.56 -6.01 -18.02
CA GLY A 186 8.89 -6.67 -19.29
C GLY A 186 9.31 -5.66 -20.36
N LEU A 187 8.59 -4.54 -20.45
CA LEU A 187 8.95 -3.43 -21.35
C LEU A 187 10.28 -2.78 -20.97
N ALA A 188 10.53 -2.57 -19.68
CA ALA A 188 11.76 -1.97 -19.17
C ALA A 188 13.01 -2.82 -19.46
N ILE A 189 12.93 -4.16 -19.35
CA ILE A 189 14.02 -5.07 -19.73
C ILE A 189 14.43 -4.87 -21.19
N HIS A 190 13.45 -4.66 -22.06
CA HIS A 190 13.68 -4.49 -23.50
C HIS A 190 13.93 -3.03 -23.90
N LYS A 191 13.96 -2.10 -22.94
CA LYS A 191 14.03 -0.65 -23.17
C LYS A 191 12.94 -0.14 -24.14
N ILE A 192 11.77 -0.77 -24.12
CA ILE A 192 10.63 -0.41 -24.96
C ILE A 192 9.79 0.61 -24.20
N PHE A 193 10.08 1.89 -24.41
CA PHE A 193 9.36 2.99 -23.77
C PHE A 193 8.48 3.71 -24.80
N SER A 194 7.34 4.28 -24.37
CA SER A 194 6.39 5.00 -25.25
C SER A 194 6.92 6.31 -25.85
N SER A 195 8.19 6.63 -25.68
CA SER A 195 8.81 7.89 -26.09
C SER A 195 10.15 7.65 -26.74
N VAL A 196 10.53 8.61 -27.57
CA VAL A 196 11.70 8.55 -28.44
C VAL A 196 13.02 8.72 -27.70
N ASP A 197 13.03 9.35 -26.51
CA ASP A 197 14.25 9.65 -25.75
C ASP A 197 14.55 8.63 -24.64
N ASP A 198 15.83 8.53 -24.25
CA ASP A 198 16.39 7.70 -23.16
C ASP A 198 15.80 8.09 -21.78
N LYS A 199 14.49 7.90 -21.56
CA LYS A 199 13.78 8.30 -20.32
C LYS A 199 14.31 7.66 -19.03
N TYR A 200 15.14 6.63 -19.16
CA TYR A 200 15.80 5.96 -18.07
C TYR A 200 17.30 5.78 -18.38
N GLU A 201 18.02 6.86 -18.67
CA GLU A 201 19.47 6.81 -18.96
C GLU A 201 20.25 6.02 -17.90
N GLN A 202 19.85 6.12 -16.63
CA GLN A 202 20.51 5.45 -15.52
C GLN A 202 19.99 4.03 -15.26
N LEU A 203 18.91 3.58 -15.95
CA LEU A 203 18.38 2.23 -15.80
C LEU A 203 19.04 1.28 -16.80
N GLU A 204 19.91 0.42 -16.29
CA GLU A 204 20.54 -0.66 -17.03
C GLU A 204 20.13 -2.01 -16.43
N ILE A 205 19.24 -2.71 -17.14
CA ILE A 205 18.84 -4.07 -16.79
C ILE A 205 19.60 -5.03 -17.73
N LYS A 206 20.50 -5.82 -17.16
CA LYS A 206 21.21 -6.85 -17.93
C LYS A 206 20.24 -7.99 -18.25
N PRO A 207 20.25 -8.58 -19.47
CA PRO A 207 19.30 -9.63 -19.86
C PRO A 207 19.24 -10.85 -18.94
N PHE A 208 20.37 -11.18 -18.30
CA PHE A 208 20.49 -12.28 -17.34
C PHE A 208 20.80 -11.79 -15.92
N GLY A 209 20.66 -10.47 -15.68
CA GLY A 209 20.84 -9.88 -14.37
C GLY A 209 19.65 -10.17 -13.47
N PRO A 210 19.86 -10.41 -12.17
CA PRO A 210 18.76 -10.57 -11.23
C PRO A 210 18.00 -9.24 -11.07
N ALA A 211 16.67 -9.32 -11.07
CA ALA A 211 15.79 -8.19 -10.81
C ALA A 211 14.82 -8.53 -9.68
N VAL A 212 14.52 -7.55 -8.82
CA VAL A 212 13.52 -7.64 -7.76
C VAL A 212 12.44 -6.60 -8.04
N LEU A 213 11.19 -7.06 -8.09
CA LEU A 213 10.03 -6.20 -8.26
C LEU A 213 9.42 -5.89 -6.89
N VAL A 214 9.27 -4.61 -6.58
CA VAL A 214 8.74 -4.11 -5.31
C VAL A 214 7.47 -3.30 -5.58
N PHE A 215 6.34 -3.75 -5.06
CA PHE A 215 5.07 -3.06 -5.18
C PHE A 215 4.69 -2.47 -3.82
N LEU A 216 4.65 -1.15 -3.71
CA LEU A 216 4.34 -0.43 -2.49
C LEU A 216 2.89 0.07 -2.52
N THR A 217 2.21 -0.04 -1.39
CA THR A 217 0.89 0.55 -1.26
C THR A 217 0.54 0.91 0.18
N THR A 218 -0.35 1.89 0.29
CA THR A 218 -0.97 2.31 1.54
C THR A 218 -2.19 1.48 1.93
N GLN A 219 -2.73 0.71 0.98
CA GLN A 219 -3.92 -0.11 1.19
C GLN A 219 -3.60 -1.55 1.57
N GLU A 220 -4.66 -2.21 2.01
CA GLU A 220 -4.69 -3.65 2.14
C GLU A 220 -4.73 -4.32 0.77
N VAL A 221 -4.00 -5.43 0.65
CA VAL A 221 -3.91 -6.20 -0.58
C VAL A 221 -4.74 -7.47 -0.40
N PRO A 222 -5.77 -7.73 -1.22
CA PRO A 222 -6.57 -8.94 -1.11
C PRO A 222 -5.72 -10.20 -1.17
N GLN A 223 -6.10 -11.25 -0.44
CA GLN A 223 -5.30 -12.49 -0.37
C GLN A 223 -5.05 -13.11 -1.75
N THR A 224 -6.01 -13.00 -2.67
CA THR A 224 -5.86 -13.45 -4.06
C THR A 224 -4.75 -12.71 -4.80
N VAL A 225 -4.65 -11.40 -4.60
CA VAL A 225 -3.60 -10.55 -5.16
C VAL A 225 -2.26 -10.80 -4.49
N LYS A 226 -2.22 -10.93 -3.15
CA LYS A 226 -1.01 -11.33 -2.40
C LYS A 226 -0.45 -12.65 -2.96
N ARG A 227 -1.31 -13.67 -3.13
CA ARG A 227 -0.91 -14.98 -3.70
C ARG A 227 -0.36 -14.86 -5.11
N LEU A 228 -1.01 -14.07 -5.97
CA LEU A 228 -0.52 -13.82 -7.33
C LEU A 228 0.88 -13.17 -7.27
N ALA A 229 1.02 -12.08 -6.54
CA ALA A 229 2.28 -11.36 -6.43
C ALA A 229 3.41 -12.24 -5.87
N THR A 230 3.17 -12.98 -4.78
CA THR A 230 4.15 -13.91 -4.20
C THR A 230 4.56 -15.00 -5.19
N ARG A 231 3.62 -15.60 -5.92
CA ARG A 231 3.93 -16.62 -6.93
C ARG A 231 4.67 -16.05 -8.15
N SER A 232 4.48 -14.77 -8.44
CA SER A 232 5.20 -14.04 -9.48
C SER A 232 6.56 -13.49 -9.02
N GLY A 233 6.97 -13.73 -7.76
CA GLY A 233 8.24 -13.21 -7.23
C GLY A 233 8.24 -11.70 -6.94
N ILE A 234 7.06 -11.09 -6.82
CA ILE A 234 6.90 -9.66 -6.52
C ILE A 234 6.81 -9.48 -5.00
N VAL A 235 7.63 -8.59 -4.48
CA VAL A 235 7.60 -8.16 -3.08
C VAL A 235 6.53 -7.10 -2.92
N VAL A 236 5.46 -7.41 -2.22
CA VAL A 236 4.39 -6.44 -1.94
C VAL A 236 4.58 -5.88 -0.54
N LEU A 237 4.76 -4.57 -0.45
CA LEU A 237 4.91 -3.83 0.80
C LEU A 237 3.64 -3.02 1.08
N THR A 238 2.94 -3.44 2.12
CA THR A 238 1.75 -2.78 2.64
C THR A 238 2.11 -1.77 3.72
N THR A 239 1.12 -1.04 4.22
CA THR A 239 1.31 -0.13 5.36
C THR A 239 1.96 -0.80 6.57
N GLU A 240 1.63 -2.06 6.85
CA GLU A 240 2.22 -2.80 7.97
C GLU A 240 3.73 -3.01 7.77
N ASP A 241 4.14 -3.42 6.57
CA ASP A 241 5.55 -3.59 6.23
C ASP A 241 6.31 -2.26 6.33
N ILE A 242 5.72 -1.18 5.81
CA ILE A 242 6.31 0.16 5.86
C ILE A 242 6.42 0.63 7.32
N TYR A 243 5.40 0.39 8.15
CA TYR A 243 5.43 0.68 9.58
C TYR A 243 6.60 -0.01 10.27
N GLU A 244 6.78 -1.32 10.03
CA GLU A 244 7.87 -2.11 10.59
C GLU A 244 9.24 -1.58 10.15
N MET A 245 9.38 -1.17 8.89
CA MET A 245 10.62 -0.54 8.39
C MET A 245 10.95 0.76 9.12
N PHE A 246 9.94 1.60 9.38
CA PHE A 246 10.08 2.83 10.16
C PHE A 246 10.46 2.55 11.62
N TYR A 247 9.79 1.57 12.23
CA TYR A 247 10.00 1.20 13.62
C TYR A 247 11.42 0.66 13.84
N LYS A 248 11.87 -0.30 13.02
CA LYS A 248 13.21 -0.90 13.10
C LYS A 248 14.33 0.10 12.91
N ARG A 249 14.11 1.12 12.06
CA ARG A 249 15.08 2.22 11.83
C ARG A 249 15.05 3.30 12.89
N GLY A 250 14.14 3.22 13.84
CA GLY A 250 14.00 4.20 14.91
C GLY A 250 13.51 5.57 14.44
N VAL A 251 12.96 5.68 13.23
CA VAL A 251 12.42 6.94 12.68
C VAL A 251 11.30 7.48 13.58
N LEU A 252 10.54 6.58 14.19
CA LEU A 252 9.41 6.90 15.07
C LEU A 252 9.79 7.02 16.56
N ARG A 253 11.07 6.82 16.95
CA ARG A 253 11.47 6.79 18.38
C ARG A 253 11.22 8.09 19.13
N HIS A 254 11.34 9.23 18.45
CA HIS A 254 11.18 10.56 19.04
C HIS A 254 9.95 11.30 18.52
N ALA A 255 9.17 10.67 17.64
CA ALA A 255 7.96 11.27 17.11
C ALA A 255 6.88 11.28 18.19
N LYS A 256 6.23 12.43 18.39
CA LYS A 256 4.90 12.43 19.00
C LYS A 256 4.01 11.57 18.11
N TRP A 257 3.33 10.58 18.68
CA TRP A 257 2.41 9.72 17.94
C TRP A 257 1.16 10.52 17.56
N SER A 258 1.27 11.27 16.47
CA SER A 258 0.20 12.02 15.84
C SER A 258 0.35 11.96 14.33
N GLN A 259 -0.77 12.01 13.60
CA GLN A 259 -0.76 11.95 12.14
C GLN A 259 0.11 13.05 11.53
N ARG A 260 -0.02 14.28 12.04
CA ARG A 260 0.78 15.45 11.61
C ARG A 260 2.27 15.22 11.81
N SER A 261 2.69 14.69 12.97
CA SER A 261 4.10 14.44 13.24
C SER A 261 4.68 13.37 12.34
N ILE A 262 3.95 12.27 12.09
CA ILE A 262 4.40 11.19 11.20
C ILE A 262 4.48 11.69 9.75
N LYS A 263 3.46 12.41 9.28
CA LYS A 263 3.44 13.02 7.94
C LYS A 263 4.67 13.91 7.70
N LEU A 264 5.00 14.77 8.67
CA LEU A 264 6.20 15.60 8.60
C LEU A 264 7.50 14.79 8.53
N GLN A 265 7.57 13.60 9.13
CA GLN A 265 8.74 12.73 9.01
C GLN A 265 8.87 12.16 7.60
N PHE A 266 7.76 11.75 6.96
CA PHE A 266 7.76 11.32 5.56
C PHE A 266 8.27 12.44 4.63
N GLU A 267 7.68 13.63 4.74
CA GLU A 267 8.05 14.78 3.93
C GLU A 267 9.53 15.16 4.10
N ARG A 268 10.04 15.14 5.34
CA ARG A 268 11.46 15.38 5.62
C ARG A 268 12.38 14.31 5.05
N LEU A 269 11.99 13.03 5.15
CA LEU A 269 12.77 11.93 4.60
C LEU A 269 12.92 12.08 3.09
N VAL A 270 11.82 12.43 2.40
CA VAL A 270 11.81 12.71 0.96
C VAL A 270 12.69 13.89 0.63
N GLN A 271 12.51 15.04 1.29
CA GLN A 271 13.31 16.25 1.05
C GLN A 271 14.82 16.03 1.26
N ASN A 272 15.21 15.21 2.24
CA ASN A 272 16.61 14.98 2.57
C ASN A 272 17.28 13.91 1.68
N THR A 273 16.50 13.02 1.06
CA THR A 273 17.03 11.88 0.29
C THR A 273 16.99 12.14 -1.21
N VAL A 274 15.94 12.80 -1.68
CA VAL A 274 15.75 13.15 -3.09
C VAL A 274 16.40 14.52 -3.32
N VAL A 275 17.73 14.60 -3.17
CA VAL A 275 18.48 15.69 -3.79
C VAL A 275 18.55 15.32 -5.27
N ALA A 276 17.84 16.09 -6.09
CA ALA A 276 17.80 15.93 -7.54
C ALA A 276 19.24 15.77 -8.07
N LYS A 277 19.52 14.59 -8.61
CA LYS A 277 20.65 14.37 -9.52
C LYS A 277 20.08 14.24 -10.92
#